data_AF-A0A9W3AEH6-F1
#
_entry.id   AF-A0A9W3AEH6-F1
#
_cell.length_a   1.000
_cell.length_b   1.000
_cell.length_c   1.000
_cell.angle_alpha   90.00
_cell.angle_beta   90.00
_cell.angle_gamma   90.00
#
_symmetry.space_group_name_H-M   'P 1'
#
loop_
_entity.id
_entity.type
_entity.pdbx_description
1 polymer ?
#
loop_
_entity_poly.entity_id
_entity_poly.type
_entity_poly.pdbx_seq_one_letter_code
_entity_poly.pdbx_strand_id
1 'polypeptide(L)'
;MEETTQVEDVMEETTQVEDVMEETTQVEDVMEETTQVEDVMEETTQAEVVMEETTQAEVVMEETTQAEVVMEETTQAEVVMEETTQVEDVMEETTQAEVVMEETKKAEDVMEETTQAEVVMEETTQAEDVMEETTQVEDVMEETTQAEDVMEETTEAEVVMEETTQAEVVMEETTQAEDVMEETTQVEDVMEETTQVEDVMEETTQVEDVMEETTQAEVVMEETTQAEVVMEETTQAEVVMEETTQAEVVMEETTQVEDVMEETTQAEVVMEETKKAEDVMEETTQAEVVMEETTQAEDVMEETTQVEDVMEETTQAEDVMEETTEAEVVMEETTQAEVVMEETTQAEDVMEETTQVEDVMEETTQAEDVMEETTQAEVVMEETTQVEDVMEETTQVEDVMEETTQVEVVMEETTQVEDVMEETTQVEDVMEETTQVEVVIEEKTQVEDVMEETTQVEDVMEETTQVEDVMEETTQVEVVMEETTQAEDVMEEKKS
;
A
#
# COMPACT_ATOMS: atom_id res chain seq x y z
N MET A 1 -35.69 -5.21 58.15
CA MET A 1 -36.16 -3.85 58.47
C MET A 1 -35.40 -3.03 57.47
N GLU A 2 -36.09 -2.64 56.39
CA GLU A 2 -35.60 -1.61 55.49
C GLU A 2 -35.32 -0.37 56.31
N GLU A 3 -34.11 0.13 56.21
CA GLU A 3 -33.82 1.55 56.35
C GLU A 3 -33.42 1.97 54.94
N THR A 4 -34.40 2.19 54.07
CA THR A 4 -34.19 2.86 52.79
C THR A 4 -34.12 4.34 53.11
N THR A 5 -32.89 4.86 53.19
CA THR A 5 -32.64 6.29 53.24
C THR A 5 -32.65 6.75 51.79
N GLN A 6 -33.80 7.19 51.29
CA GLN A 6 -33.84 8.01 50.06
C GLN A 6 -33.39 9.40 50.48
N VAL A 7 -32.29 9.85 49.90
CA VAL A 7 -31.81 11.24 50.00
C VAL A 7 -32.18 11.91 48.69
N GLU A 8 -32.63 13.18 48.75
CA GLU A 8 -32.97 13.96 47.55
C GLU A 8 -31.63 14.38 46.93
N ASP A 9 -30.84 15.17 47.67
CA ASP A 9 -29.51 15.61 47.23
C ASP A 9 -28.47 15.27 48.30
N VAL A 10 -27.32 14.76 47.88
CA VAL A 10 -26.09 14.74 48.69
C VAL A 10 -25.14 15.79 48.12
N MET A 11 -24.55 16.57 49.02
CA MET A 11 -23.61 17.65 48.70
C MET A 11 -22.53 17.63 49.78
N GLU A 12 -21.31 17.26 49.40
CA GLU A 12 -20.13 17.26 50.24
C GLU A 12 -19.17 18.34 49.73
N GLU A 13 -18.82 19.32 50.58
CA GLU A 13 -17.80 20.33 50.29
C GLU A 13 -16.71 20.16 51.34
N THR A 14 -15.54 19.65 50.93
CA THR A 14 -14.43 19.38 51.84
C THR A 14 -13.20 20.23 51.51
N THR A 15 -12.44 20.56 52.56
CA THR A 15 -11.22 21.35 52.39
C THR A 15 -10.20 20.96 53.44
N GLN A 16 -8.98 20.58 53.02
CA GLN A 16 -7.87 20.22 53.90
C GLN A 16 -8.19 19.06 54.83
N VAL A 17 -8.52 17.92 54.25
CA VAL A 17 -8.75 16.64 54.95
C VAL A 17 -7.71 15.59 54.49
N GLU A 18 -7.60 14.50 55.25
CA GLU A 18 -6.68 13.39 54.93
C GLU A 18 -7.42 12.49 53.93
N ASP A 19 -8.56 11.94 54.37
CA ASP A 19 -9.38 11.05 53.54
C ASP A 19 -10.82 11.60 53.43
N VAL A 20 -11.41 11.49 52.25
CA VAL A 20 -12.86 11.56 52.00
C VAL A 20 -13.33 10.19 51.51
N MET A 21 -14.50 9.76 51.99
CA MET A 21 -15.11 8.50 51.62
C MET A 21 -16.62 8.69 51.65
N GLU A 22 -17.23 8.63 50.47
CA GLU A 22 -18.67 8.71 50.28
C GLU A 22 -19.23 7.38 49.75
N GLU A 23 -20.29 6.87 50.38
CA GLU A 23 -20.99 5.65 49.95
C GLU A 23 -22.48 6.01 49.85
N THR A 24 -22.99 6.14 48.63
CA THR A 24 -24.39 6.42 48.34
C THR A 24 -25.06 5.23 47.65
N THR A 25 -26.34 5.00 47.97
CA THR A 25 -27.07 3.84 47.42
C THR A 25 -28.28 4.23 46.56
N GLN A 26 -29.01 5.29 46.92
CA GLN A 26 -30.21 5.76 46.21
C GLN A 26 -30.40 7.25 46.47
N VAL A 27 -30.00 8.06 45.50
CA VAL A 27 -29.98 9.52 45.53
C VAL A 27 -30.45 10.07 44.18
N GLU A 28 -30.92 11.32 44.13
CA GLU A 28 -31.21 12.03 42.87
C GLU A 28 -29.89 12.63 42.38
N ASP A 29 -29.30 13.52 43.18
CA ASP A 29 -28.04 14.20 42.85
C ASP A 29 -26.95 13.91 43.90
N VAL A 30 -25.76 13.51 43.46
CA VAL A 30 -24.50 13.57 44.23
C VAL A 30 -23.62 14.67 43.67
N MET A 31 -23.01 15.44 44.57
CA MET A 31 -22.06 16.49 44.25
C MET A 31 -20.98 16.51 45.32
N GLU A 32 -19.75 16.18 44.94
CA GLU A 32 -18.58 16.27 45.80
C GLU A 32 -17.62 17.36 45.26
N GLU A 33 -17.33 18.36 46.09
CA GLU A 33 -16.31 19.38 45.81
C GLU A 33 -15.19 19.23 46.84
N THR A 34 -14.01 18.78 46.40
CA THR A 34 -12.85 18.61 47.27
C THR A 34 -11.73 19.60 46.96
N THR A 35 -11.09 20.12 48.02
CA THR A 35 -9.90 20.96 47.90
C THR A 35 -8.81 20.51 48.86
N GLN A 36 -7.70 19.98 48.32
CA GLN A 36 -6.53 19.50 49.07
C GLN A 36 -6.86 18.32 49.98
N VAL A 37 -6.90 17.12 49.40
CA VAL A 37 -7.14 15.83 50.05
C VAL A 37 -5.95 14.90 49.77
N GLU A 38 -5.75 13.83 50.56
CA GLU A 38 -4.80 12.73 50.24
C GLU A 38 -5.56 11.71 49.39
N ASP A 39 -6.63 11.12 49.94
CA ASP A 39 -7.47 10.14 49.25
C ASP A 39 -8.94 10.60 49.13
N VAL A 40 -9.51 10.55 47.92
CA VAL A 40 -10.95 10.67 47.64
C VAL A 40 -11.46 9.31 47.13
N MET A 41 -12.67 8.94 47.56
CA MET A 41 -13.31 7.69 47.15
C MET A 41 -14.83 7.86 47.21
N GLU A 42 -15.48 7.79 46.06
CA GLU A 42 -16.93 7.80 45.92
C GLU A 42 -17.44 6.44 45.43
N GLU A 43 -18.41 5.85 46.14
CA GLU A 43 -19.15 4.66 45.70
C GLU A 43 -20.64 5.01 45.57
N THR A 44 -21.15 5.11 44.34
CA THR A 44 -22.55 5.44 44.05
C THR A 44 -23.26 4.29 43.33
N THR A 45 -24.23 3.66 44.03
CA THR A 45 -24.99 2.54 43.43
C THR A 45 -26.09 2.99 42.45
N GLN A 46 -26.72 4.14 42.70
CA GLN A 46 -27.84 4.64 41.89
C GLN A 46 -28.08 6.14 42.12
N ALA A 47 -27.85 6.94 41.08
CA ALA A 47 -28.12 8.39 41.01
C ALA A 47 -28.83 8.78 39.69
N GLU A 48 -29.33 10.02 39.60
CA GLU A 48 -29.62 10.69 38.32
C GLU A 48 -28.33 11.37 37.85
N VAL A 49 -27.66 12.10 38.74
CA VAL A 49 -26.40 12.80 38.46
C VAL A 49 -25.36 12.52 39.55
N VAL A 50 -24.13 12.21 39.14
CA VAL A 50 -22.92 12.17 39.95
C VAL A 50 -21.95 13.22 39.40
N MET A 51 -21.32 13.98 40.29
CA MET A 51 -20.36 15.03 39.95
C MET A 51 -19.28 15.08 41.02
N GLU A 52 -18.04 14.85 40.61
CA GLU A 52 -16.86 15.05 41.44
C GLU A 52 -15.99 16.19 40.88
N GLU A 53 -15.72 17.21 41.70
CA GLU A 53 -14.72 18.24 41.39
C GLU A 53 -13.56 18.14 42.40
N THR A 54 -12.39 17.66 41.95
CA THR A 54 -11.19 17.52 42.78
C THR A 54 -10.05 18.43 42.30
N THR A 55 -9.70 19.43 43.13
CA THR A 55 -8.60 20.35 42.77
C THR A 55 -7.20 19.73 42.98
N GLN A 56 -6.99 18.94 44.05
CA GLN A 56 -5.68 18.41 44.45
C GLN A 56 -5.86 17.18 45.36
N ALA A 57 -5.45 16.00 44.87
CA ALA A 57 -5.42 14.72 45.60
C ALA A 57 -4.12 13.94 45.37
N GLU A 58 -3.85 12.89 46.16
CA GLU A 58 -2.91 11.81 45.80
C GLU A 58 -3.68 10.77 44.96
N VAL A 59 -4.87 10.37 45.42
CA VAL A 59 -5.73 9.40 44.73
C VAL A 59 -7.16 9.92 44.65
N VAL A 60 -7.76 9.80 43.47
CA VAL A 60 -9.20 9.96 43.19
C VAL A 60 -9.75 8.62 42.69
N MET A 61 -10.94 8.25 43.14
CA MET A 61 -11.60 6.99 42.80
C MET A 61 -13.11 7.17 42.79
N GLU A 62 -13.74 7.02 41.64
CA GLU A 62 -15.19 6.96 41.50
C GLU A 62 -15.66 5.55 41.08
N GLU A 63 -16.65 4.98 41.78
CA GLU A 63 -17.36 3.76 41.37
C GLU A 63 -18.85 4.04 41.23
N THR A 64 -19.35 4.13 39.99
CA THR A 64 -20.75 4.39 39.68
C THR A 64 -21.44 3.20 39.00
N THR A 65 -22.40 2.58 39.69
CA THR A 65 -23.13 1.43 39.13
C THR A 65 -24.24 1.82 38.15
N GLN A 66 -25.00 2.88 38.44
CA GLN A 66 -26.15 3.35 37.63
C GLN A 66 -26.35 4.86 37.79
N ALA A 67 -26.23 5.62 36.70
CA ALA A 67 -26.52 7.06 36.65
C ALA A 67 -27.17 7.45 35.31
N GLU A 68 -27.75 8.66 35.22
CA GLU A 68 -27.96 9.30 33.90
C GLU A 68 -26.65 9.99 33.52
N VAL A 69 -26.04 10.78 34.42
CA VAL A 69 -24.79 11.49 34.14
C VAL A 69 -23.75 11.24 35.22
N VAL A 70 -22.50 11.00 34.82
CA VAL A 70 -21.29 11.01 35.65
C VAL A 70 -20.33 12.05 35.08
N MET A 71 -19.72 12.86 35.94
CA MET A 71 -18.71 13.85 35.55
C MET A 71 -17.63 13.91 36.63
N GLU A 72 -16.38 13.63 36.26
CA GLU A 72 -15.21 13.82 37.10
C GLU A 72 -14.34 14.96 36.54
N GLU A 73 -14.08 16.00 37.34
CA GLU A 73 -13.12 17.06 37.02
C GLU A 73 -11.93 17.02 38.01
N THR A 74 -10.78 16.52 37.56
CA THR A 74 -9.55 16.45 38.36
C THR A 74 -8.45 17.40 37.86
N THR A 75 -8.12 18.42 38.67
CA THR A 75 -7.05 19.37 38.29
C THR A 75 -5.63 18.82 38.53
N GLN A 76 -5.41 18.08 39.63
CA GLN A 76 -4.10 17.50 40.01
C GLN A 76 -4.26 16.26 40.90
N ALA A 77 -3.80 15.10 40.43
CA ALA A 77 -3.71 13.86 41.21
C ALA A 77 -2.38 13.11 40.96
N GLU A 78 -2.04 12.09 41.76
CA GLU A 78 -1.09 11.06 41.33
C GLU A 78 -1.86 9.98 40.53
N VAL A 79 -3.04 9.59 41.01
CA VAL A 79 -3.89 8.57 40.37
C VAL A 79 -5.34 9.05 40.30
N VAL A 80 -5.94 8.91 39.12
CA VAL A 80 -7.38 9.05 38.86
C VAL A 80 -7.93 7.72 38.36
N MET A 81 -9.11 7.34 38.83
CA MET A 81 -9.77 6.08 38.47
C MET A 81 -11.28 6.23 38.48
N GLU A 82 -11.92 6.01 37.34
CA GLU A 82 -13.37 5.97 37.21
C GLU A 82 -13.83 4.55 36.78
N GLU A 83 -14.73 3.92 37.55
CA GLU A 83 -15.39 2.67 37.16
C GLU A 83 -16.91 2.89 37.03
N THR A 84 -17.41 2.86 35.79
CA THR A 84 -18.85 2.93 35.52
C THR A 84 -19.42 1.61 35.01
N THR A 85 -20.71 1.37 35.28
CA THR A 85 -21.38 0.14 34.83
C THR A 85 -22.56 0.34 33.89
N GLN A 86 -23.38 1.38 34.09
CA GLN A 86 -24.61 1.65 33.35
C GLN A 86 -24.95 3.13 33.48
N VAL A 87 -24.38 3.94 32.61
CA VAL A 87 -24.54 5.41 32.59
C VAL A 87 -25.15 5.83 31.23
N GLU A 88 -25.75 7.02 31.13
CA GLU A 88 -26.09 7.64 29.83
C GLU A 88 -24.85 8.39 29.36
N ASP A 89 -24.38 9.38 30.12
CA ASP A 89 -23.21 10.20 29.79
C ASP A 89 -22.09 10.05 30.85
N VAL A 90 -20.88 9.70 30.42
CA VAL A 90 -19.64 9.68 31.22
C VAL A 90 -18.69 10.77 30.70
N MET A 91 -18.01 11.47 31.61
CA MET A 91 -17.06 12.52 31.24
C MET A 91 -15.99 12.66 32.31
N GLU A 92 -14.73 12.44 31.93
CA GLU A 92 -13.56 12.68 32.75
C GLU A 92 -12.72 13.84 32.18
N GLU A 93 -12.45 14.88 32.98
CA GLU A 93 -11.51 15.95 32.64
C GLU A 93 -10.33 15.94 33.63
N THR A 94 -9.17 15.45 33.17
CA THR A 94 -7.93 15.41 33.95
C THR A 94 -6.88 16.38 33.42
N THR A 95 -6.57 17.43 34.21
CA THR A 95 -5.53 18.39 33.83
C THR A 95 -4.11 17.85 34.05
N GLN A 96 -3.85 17.16 35.16
CA GLN A 96 -2.52 16.64 35.54
C GLN A 96 -2.64 15.39 36.44
N ALA A 97 -2.17 14.24 35.98
CA ALA A 97 -2.04 13.01 36.77
C ALA A 97 -0.69 12.31 36.53
N GLU A 98 -0.32 11.29 37.32
CA GLU A 98 0.65 10.29 36.87
C GLU A 98 -0.09 9.18 36.10
N VAL A 99 -1.25 8.75 36.60
CA VAL A 99 -2.07 7.70 35.97
C VAL A 99 -3.54 8.14 35.93
N VAL A 100 -4.16 7.97 34.77
CA VAL A 100 -5.61 8.06 34.53
C VAL A 100 -6.11 6.70 34.05
N MET A 101 -7.29 6.29 34.52
CA MET A 101 -7.92 5.01 34.16
C MET A 101 -9.44 5.16 34.17
N GLU A 102 -10.08 4.94 33.04
CA GLU A 102 -11.53 4.83 32.92
C GLU A 102 -11.93 3.39 32.56
N GLU A 103 -12.84 2.77 33.34
CA GLU A 103 -13.49 1.50 32.99
C GLU A 103 -15.01 1.71 32.82
N THR A 104 -15.50 1.74 31.58
CA THR A 104 -16.92 1.90 31.28
C THR A 104 -17.55 0.63 30.70
N LYS A 105 -18.42 -0.04 31.48
CA LYS A 105 -19.10 -1.26 30.97
C LYS A 105 -20.27 -0.96 30.02
N LYS A 106 -20.93 0.18 30.21
CA LYS A 106 -22.07 0.57 29.38
C LYS A 106 -22.42 2.07 29.50
N ALA A 107 -22.30 2.81 28.41
CA ALA A 107 -22.73 4.21 28.26
C ALA A 107 -23.55 4.44 26.97
N GLU A 108 -24.12 5.64 26.82
CA GLU A 108 -24.47 6.26 25.52
C GLU A 108 -23.20 7.02 25.05
N ASP A 109 -22.71 7.96 25.85
CA ASP A 109 -21.51 8.76 25.53
C ASP A 109 -20.41 8.53 26.58
N VAL A 110 -19.17 8.32 26.13
CA VAL A 110 -17.93 8.30 26.93
C VAL A 110 -16.98 9.38 26.42
N MET A 111 -16.34 10.12 27.32
CA MET A 111 -15.43 11.20 26.97
C MET A 111 -14.33 11.36 28.01
N GLU A 112 -13.08 11.19 27.60
CA GLU A 112 -11.90 11.48 28.41
C GLU A 112 -11.12 12.67 27.81
N GLU A 113 -10.83 13.70 28.63
CA GLU A 113 -9.91 14.80 28.27
C GLU A 113 -8.71 14.82 29.24
N THR A 114 -7.53 14.38 28.77
CA THR A 114 -6.29 14.37 29.55
C THR A 114 -5.22 15.33 29.00
N THR A 115 -4.91 16.39 29.76
CA THR A 115 -3.89 17.38 29.35
C THR A 115 -2.44 16.93 29.61
N GLN A 116 -2.18 16.17 30.68
CA GLN A 116 -0.83 15.79 31.13
C GLN A 116 -0.88 14.54 32.03
N ALA A 117 -0.33 13.42 31.56
CA ALA A 117 -0.21 12.18 32.34
C ALA A 117 1.10 11.44 32.04
N GLU A 118 1.49 10.46 32.87
CA GLU A 118 2.45 9.42 32.44
C GLU A 118 1.68 8.32 31.68
N VAL A 119 0.52 7.90 32.19
CA VAL A 119 -0.30 6.85 31.57
C VAL A 119 -1.77 7.25 31.54
N VAL A 120 -2.42 7.02 30.40
CA VAL A 120 -3.86 7.06 30.21
C VAL A 120 -4.34 5.69 29.73
N MET A 121 -5.50 5.26 30.20
CA MET A 121 -6.11 3.97 29.85
C MET A 121 -7.63 4.11 29.87
N GLU A 122 -8.27 3.88 28.72
CA GLU A 122 -9.71 3.75 28.62
C GLU A 122 -10.09 2.29 28.26
N GLU A 123 -10.99 1.68 29.04
CA GLU A 123 -11.61 0.39 28.72
C GLU A 123 -13.14 0.54 28.57
N THR A 124 -13.64 0.56 27.34
CA THR A 124 -15.07 0.68 27.03
C THR A 124 -15.67 -0.63 26.48
N THR A 125 -16.61 -1.23 27.22
CA THR A 125 -17.28 -2.47 26.77
C THR A 125 -18.45 -2.23 25.80
N GLN A 126 -19.20 -1.14 25.96
CA GLN A 126 -20.36 -0.81 25.14
C GLN A 126 -20.73 0.67 25.24
N ALA A 127 -20.61 1.42 24.15
CA ALA A 127 -21.06 2.81 24.02
C ALA A 127 -21.82 3.05 22.70
N GLU A 128 -22.44 4.23 22.55
CA GLU A 128 -22.78 4.82 21.24
C GLU A 128 -21.54 5.57 20.74
N ASP A 129 -21.04 6.52 21.53
CA ASP A 129 -19.86 7.33 21.20
C ASP A 129 -18.74 7.15 22.27
N VAL A 130 -17.50 6.96 21.83
CA VAL A 130 -16.26 6.98 22.64
C VAL A 130 -15.34 8.07 22.10
N MET A 131 -14.72 8.85 23.00
CA MET A 131 -13.83 9.94 22.63
C MET A 131 -12.73 10.13 23.67
N GLU A 132 -11.49 9.99 23.24
CA GLU A 132 -10.30 10.28 24.04
C GLU A 132 -9.53 11.47 23.43
N GLU A 133 -9.31 12.55 24.20
CA GLU A 133 -8.46 13.69 23.81
C GLU A 133 -7.25 13.80 24.76
N THR A 134 -6.04 13.51 24.23
CA THR A 134 -4.79 13.62 24.99
C THR A 134 -3.83 14.67 24.42
N THR A 135 -3.15 15.42 25.31
CA THR A 135 -2.20 16.47 24.87
C THR A 135 -0.72 16.14 25.07
N GLN A 136 -0.33 15.59 26.22
CA GLN A 136 1.07 15.35 26.61
C GLN A 136 1.10 14.15 27.57
N VAL A 137 1.14 12.95 27.01
CA VAL A 137 1.11 11.68 27.75
C VAL A 137 2.39 10.88 27.42
N GLU A 138 2.84 9.96 28.27
CA GLU A 138 3.89 9.01 27.86
C GLU A 138 3.25 7.81 27.14
N ASP A 139 2.30 7.12 27.80
CA ASP A 139 1.56 5.99 27.23
C ASP A 139 0.04 6.26 27.17
N VAL A 140 -0.58 6.13 25.99
CA VAL A 140 -2.03 6.18 25.74
C VAL A 140 -2.53 4.80 25.30
N MET A 141 -3.69 4.37 25.81
CA MET A 141 -4.26 3.04 25.55
C MET A 141 -5.78 3.09 25.58
N GLU A 142 -6.43 2.79 24.45
CA GLU A 142 -7.88 2.63 24.35
C GLU A 142 -8.24 1.17 24.00
N GLU A 143 -9.15 0.54 24.77
CA GLU A 143 -9.76 -0.76 24.43
C GLU A 143 -11.28 -0.62 24.31
N THR A 144 -11.79 -0.64 23.07
CA THR A 144 -13.22 -0.56 22.78
C THR A 144 -13.79 -1.88 22.22
N THR A 145 -14.70 -2.51 23.00
CA THR A 145 -15.34 -3.77 22.56
C THR A 145 -16.50 -3.56 21.58
N GLN A 146 -17.31 -2.51 21.78
CA GLN A 146 -18.51 -2.22 20.97
C GLN A 146 -18.89 -0.72 21.06
N ALA A 147 -18.79 0.00 19.96
CA ALA A 147 -19.28 1.38 19.83
C ALA A 147 -20.04 1.59 18.51
N GLU A 148 -20.72 2.72 18.34
CA GLU A 148 -21.06 3.24 17.01
C GLU A 148 -19.86 4.05 16.50
N ASP A 149 -19.37 5.04 17.25
CA ASP A 149 -18.21 5.87 16.89
C ASP A 149 -17.10 5.77 17.96
N VAL A 150 -15.83 5.63 17.53
CA VAL A 150 -14.60 5.69 18.34
C VAL A 150 -13.69 6.78 17.79
N MET A 151 -13.12 7.60 18.68
CA MET A 151 -12.27 8.74 18.31
C MET A 151 -11.14 8.93 19.31
N GLU A 152 -9.89 8.86 18.85
CA GLU A 152 -8.72 9.24 19.62
C GLU A 152 -8.02 10.46 18.98
N GLU A 153 -7.80 11.54 19.77
CA GLU A 153 -6.96 12.69 19.37
C GLU A 153 -5.75 12.81 20.30
N THR A 154 -4.55 12.49 19.79
CA THR A 154 -3.30 12.54 20.55
C THR A 154 -2.31 13.58 20.00
N THR A 155 -1.97 14.60 20.81
CA THR A 155 -1.03 15.66 20.37
C THR A 155 0.46 15.32 20.53
N GLU A 156 0.84 14.69 21.65
CA GLU A 156 2.23 14.35 22.00
C GLU A 156 2.24 13.14 22.95
N ALA A 157 2.67 11.98 22.46
CA ALA A 157 2.84 10.73 23.21
C ALA A 157 4.24 10.10 23.01
N GLU A 158 4.65 9.14 23.86
CA GLU A 158 5.68 8.17 23.47
C GLU A 158 5.01 7.00 22.74
N VAL A 159 3.90 6.47 23.26
CA VAL A 159 3.17 5.32 22.69
C VAL A 159 1.67 5.62 22.64
N VAL A 160 1.03 5.31 21.51
CA VAL A 160 -0.42 5.29 21.28
C VAL A 160 -0.83 3.87 20.90
N MET A 161 -1.94 3.37 21.46
CA MET A 161 -2.47 2.04 21.18
C MET A 161 -4.00 2.06 21.22
N GLU A 162 -4.64 1.72 20.11
CA GLU A 162 -6.09 1.53 20.02
C GLU A 162 -6.43 0.06 19.70
N GLU A 163 -7.32 -0.58 20.48
CA GLU A 163 -7.90 -1.90 20.17
C GLU A 163 -9.42 -1.79 20.03
N THR A 164 -9.94 -1.85 18.80
CA THR A 164 -11.39 -1.81 18.52
C THR A 164 -11.94 -3.12 17.95
N THR A 165 -12.81 -3.79 18.73
CA THR A 165 -13.40 -5.07 18.30
C THR A 165 -14.57 -4.90 17.31
N GLN A 166 -15.44 -3.90 17.52
CA GLN A 166 -16.67 -3.67 16.74
C GLN A 166 -17.07 -2.19 16.82
N ALA A 167 -17.05 -1.47 15.69
CA ALA A 167 -17.53 -0.09 15.57
C ALA A 167 -18.25 0.13 14.23
N GLU A 168 -18.99 1.23 14.07
CA GLU A 168 -19.31 1.76 12.74
C GLU A 168 -18.10 2.58 12.26
N VAL A 169 -17.58 3.50 13.07
CA VAL A 169 -16.43 4.35 12.70
C VAL A 169 -15.33 4.30 13.77
N VAL A 170 -14.08 4.20 13.33
CA VAL A 170 -12.86 4.41 14.12
C VAL A 170 -12.05 5.55 13.49
N MET A 171 -11.53 6.46 14.32
CA MET A 171 -10.73 7.59 13.90
C MET A 171 -9.60 7.85 14.89
N GLU A 172 -8.36 7.76 14.41
CA GLU A 172 -7.17 8.15 15.17
C GLU A 172 -6.49 9.39 14.54
N GLU A 173 -6.27 10.44 15.34
CA GLU A 173 -5.47 11.61 14.93
C GLU A 173 -4.24 11.76 15.84
N THR A 174 -3.05 11.37 15.35
CA THR A 174 -1.79 11.47 16.11
C THR A 174 -0.82 12.51 15.52
N THR A 175 -0.53 13.56 16.29
CA THR A 175 0.38 14.63 15.83
C THR A 175 1.87 14.28 16.00
N GLN A 176 2.26 13.70 17.14
CA GLN A 176 3.65 13.34 17.47
C GLN A 176 3.68 12.15 18.44
N ALA A 177 4.29 11.03 18.02
CA ALA A 177 4.51 9.84 18.84
C ALA A 177 5.87 9.20 18.53
N GLU A 178 6.36 8.29 19.39
CA GLU A 178 7.40 7.32 18.98
C GLU A 178 6.68 6.16 18.25
N ASP A 179 5.73 5.51 18.92
CA ASP A 179 4.98 4.37 18.37
C ASP A 179 3.46 4.68 18.30
N VAL A 180 2.82 4.34 17.18
CA VAL A 180 1.35 4.31 16.99
C VAL A 180 0.95 2.90 16.53
N MET A 181 -0.10 2.35 17.14
CA MET A 181 -0.60 1.01 16.84
C MET A 181 -2.13 0.96 16.92
N GLU A 182 -2.77 0.60 15.81
CA GLU A 182 -4.21 0.38 15.72
C GLU A 182 -4.53 -1.10 15.42
N GLU A 183 -5.39 -1.76 16.22
CA GLU A 183 -5.91 -3.10 15.94
C GLU A 183 -7.44 -3.09 15.82
N THR A 184 -7.97 -3.33 14.62
CA THR A 184 -9.42 -3.39 14.36
C THR A 184 -9.91 -4.74 13.82
N THR A 185 -11.07 -5.19 14.31
CA THR A 185 -11.61 -6.51 13.91
C THR A 185 -12.84 -6.49 13.00
N GLN A 186 -13.82 -5.64 13.27
CA GLN A 186 -15.13 -5.59 12.59
C GLN A 186 -15.67 -4.15 12.58
N VAL A 187 -15.16 -3.33 11.67
CA VAL A 187 -15.48 -1.88 11.58
C VAL A 187 -16.11 -1.59 10.20
N GLU A 188 -16.89 -0.50 10.06
CA GLU A 188 -17.33 -0.02 8.73
C GLU A 188 -16.20 0.84 8.15
N ASP A 189 -15.84 1.93 8.84
CA ASP A 189 -14.81 2.87 8.40
C ASP A 189 -13.66 3.00 9.43
N VAL A 190 -12.42 2.87 8.99
CA VAL A 190 -11.19 3.14 9.77
C VAL A 190 -10.43 4.30 9.11
N MET A 191 -9.98 5.27 9.91
CA MET A 191 -9.19 6.40 9.44
C MET A 191 -8.09 6.76 10.44
N GLU A 192 -6.84 6.65 10.02
CA GLU A 192 -5.65 7.04 10.78
C GLU A 192 -4.97 8.26 10.13
N GLU A 193 -4.79 9.36 10.87
CA GLU A 193 -4.00 10.53 10.43
C GLU A 193 -2.78 10.72 11.34
N THR A 194 -1.58 10.48 10.81
CA THR A 194 -0.32 10.70 11.54
C THR A 194 0.55 11.79 10.93
N THR A 195 1.16 12.63 11.78
CA THR A 195 2.00 13.76 11.30
C THR A 195 3.51 13.54 11.44
N GLN A 196 3.98 13.06 12.59
CA GLN A 196 5.41 12.92 12.93
C GLN A 196 5.59 11.76 13.93
N VAL A 197 5.70 10.54 13.41
CA VAL A 197 5.81 9.30 14.20
C VAL A 197 7.16 8.61 13.88
N GLU A 198 7.67 7.73 14.75
CA GLU A 198 8.81 6.85 14.41
C GLU A 198 8.27 5.60 13.69
N ASP A 199 7.38 4.86 14.36
CA ASP A 199 6.75 3.63 13.83
C ASP A 199 5.21 3.75 13.86
N VAL A 200 4.56 3.50 12.71
CA VAL A 200 3.10 3.37 12.55
C VAL A 200 2.75 1.93 12.18
N MET A 201 1.69 1.38 12.77
CA MET A 201 1.23 0.01 12.50
C MET A 201 -0.29 -0.09 12.62
N GLU A 202 -0.94 -0.45 11.51
CA GLU A 202 -2.38 -0.73 11.46
C GLU A 202 -2.62 -2.23 11.16
N GLU A 203 -3.41 -2.92 12.00
CA GLU A 203 -3.87 -4.31 11.74
C GLU A 203 -5.40 -4.36 11.66
N THR A 204 -5.94 -4.60 10.45
CA THR A 204 -7.40 -4.72 10.23
C THR A 204 -7.83 -6.12 9.79
N THR A 205 -8.94 -6.62 10.34
CA THR A 205 -9.46 -7.97 10.00
C THR A 205 -10.64 -7.98 9.03
N GLN A 206 -11.66 -7.14 9.27
CA GLN A 206 -12.89 -7.05 8.47
C GLN A 206 -13.41 -5.62 8.54
N VAL A 207 -13.21 -4.87 7.47
CA VAL A 207 -13.54 -3.45 7.35
C VAL A 207 -14.23 -3.17 6.00
N GLU A 208 -14.99 -2.09 5.88
CA GLU A 208 -15.51 -1.64 4.57
C GLU A 208 -14.45 -0.73 3.93
N ASP A 209 -14.07 0.36 4.59
CA ASP A 209 -13.08 1.32 4.11
C ASP A 209 -11.94 1.53 5.14
N VAL A 210 -10.69 1.44 4.70
CA VAL A 210 -9.46 1.79 5.44
C VAL A 210 -8.80 3.00 4.77
N MET A 211 -8.28 3.93 5.58
CA MET A 211 -7.52 5.09 5.11
C MET A 211 -6.43 5.46 6.11
N GLU A 212 -5.18 5.34 5.69
CA GLU A 212 -4.02 5.83 6.44
C GLU A 212 -3.43 7.07 5.74
N GLU A 213 -3.28 8.20 6.46
CA GLU A 213 -2.54 9.38 6.00
C GLU A 213 -1.32 9.64 6.89
N THR A 214 -0.13 9.30 6.40
CA THR A 214 1.13 9.49 7.12
C THR A 214 2.01 10.59 6.49
N THR A 215 2.23 11.68 7.23
CA THR A 215 3.06 12.80 6.75
C THR A 215 4.57 12.53 6.85
N GLN A 216 5.03 12.00 7.98
CA GLN A 216 6.44 11.70 8.28
C GLN A 216 6.54 10.55 9.28
N ALA A 217 7.12 9.43 8.86
CA ALA A 217 7.47 8.28 9.70
C ALA A 217 8.92 7.79 9.46
N GLU A 218 9.46 6.93 10.32
CA GLU A 218 10.58 6.05 9.93
C GLU A 218 10.00 4.78 9.26
N VAL A 219 8.97 4.17 9.85
CA VAL A 219 8.29 2.96 9.32
C VAL A 219 6.78 3.13 9.33
N VAL A 220 6.14 2.73 8.22
CA VAL A 220 4.69 2.57 8.07
C VAL A 220 4.39 1.12 7.72
N MET A 221 3.37 0.53 8.34
CA MET A 221 2.96 -0.86 8.14
C MET A 221 1.44 -0.99 8.21
N GLU A 222 0.82 -1.41 7.12
CA GLU A 222 -0.60 -1.76 7.08
C GLU A 222 -0.76 -3.28 6.83
N GLU A 223 -1.49 -3.98 7.71
CA GLU A 223 -1.90 -5.37 7.51
C GLU A 223 -3.43 -5.48 7.43
N THR A 224 -3.97 -5.63 6.21
CA THR A 224 -5.43 -5.73 5.97
C THR A 224 -5.85 -7.14 5.51
N THR A 225 -6.70 -7.79 6.31
CA THR A 225 -7.20 -9.15 5.96
C THR A 225 -8.36 -9.14 4.96
N GLN A 226 -9.34 -8.25 5.12
CA GLN A 226 -10.56 -8.14 4.29
C GLN A 226 -11.13 -6.72 4.35
N ALA A 227 -11.10 -6.02 3.22
CA ALA A 227 -11.70 -4.69 3.03
C ALA A 227 -12.56 -4.61 1.75
N GLU A 228 -13.40 -3.57 1.60
CA GLU A 228 -13.85 -3.13 0.27
C GLU A 228 -12.79 -2.19 -0.34
N VAL A 229 -12.28 -1.24 0.43
CA VAL A 229 -11.25 -0.28 0.00
C VAL A 229 -10.13 -0.16 1.02
N VAL A 230 -8.88 -0.18 0.53
CA VAL A 230 -7.65 0.14 1.26
C VAL A 230 -6.99 1.35 0.58
N MET A 231 -6.51 2.31 1.38
CA MET A 231 -5.87 3.54 0.91
C MET A 231 -4.76 3.95 1.87
N GLU A 232 -3.53 3.97 1.37
CA GLU A 232 -2.36 4.52 2.08
C GLU A 232 -1.83 5.78 1.38
N GLU A 233 -1.69 6.91 2.09
CA GLU A 233 -0.99 8.10 1.61
C GLU A 233 0.23 8.41 2.49
N THR A 234 1.43 8.08 1.99
CA THR A 234 2.69 8.34 2.70
C THR A 234 3.54 9.44 2.03
N THR A 235 3.70 10.57 2.73
CA THR A 235 4.49 11.70 2.21
C THR A 235 6.01 11.48 2.33
N GLN A 236 6.49 10.99 3.48
CA GLN A 236 7.91 10.77 3.77
C GLN A 236 8.10 9.62 4.78
N ALA A 237 8.78 8.55 4.39
CA ALA A 237 9.17 7.45 5.28
C ALA A 237 10.57 6.91 4.94
N GLU A 238 11.18 6.10 5.83
CA GLU A 238 12.28 5.21 5.42
C GLU A 238 11.69 3.94 4.79
N VAL A 239 10.67 3.35 5.39
CA VAL A 239 10.02 2.11 4.92
C VAL A 239 8.50 2.26 4.93
N VAL A 240 7.87 1.80 3.85
CA VAL A 240 6.40 1.60 3.72
C VAL A 240 6.16 0.13 3.35
N MET A 241 5.20 -0.51 4.02
CA MET A 241 4.80 -1.90 3.76
C MET A 241 3.29 -2.06 3.87
N GLU A 242 2.64 -2.48 2.78
CA GLU A 242 1.22 -2.83 2.75
C GLU A 242 1.05 -4.36 2.52
N GLU A 243 0.34 -5.07 3.40
CA GLU A 243 -0.08 -6.47 3.19
C GLU A 243 -1.60 -6.58 3.11
N THR A 244 -2.14 -6.72 1.90
CA THR A 244 -3.58 -6.89 1.67
C THR A 244 -3.95 -8.32 1.25
N THR A 245 -4.70 -9.03 2.09
CA THR A 245 -5.15 -10.40 1.77
C THR A 245 -6.33 -10.42 0.79
N GLN A 246 -7.33 -9.53 0.95
CA GLN A 246 -8.55 -9.48 0.14
C GLN A 246 -9.15 -8.06 0.16
N ALA A 247 -9.21 -7.38 -0.98
CA ALA A 247 -9.91 -6.10 -1.14
C ALA A 247 -10.73 -6.04 -2.45
N GLU A 248 -11.63 -5.05 -2.62
CA GLU A 248 -12.07 -4.67 -3.98
C GLU A 248 -11.05 -3.70 -4.60
N VAL A 249 -10.55 -2.74 -3.82
CA VAL A 249 -9.59 -1.73 -4.28
C VAL A 249 -8.46 -1.59 -3.25
N VAL A 250 -7.22 -1.59 -3.75
CA VAL A 250 -5.99 -1.23 -3.03
C VAL A 250 -5.37 -0.02 -3.72
N MET A 251 -4.91 0.96 -2.95
CA MET A 251 -4.31 2.20 -3.45
C MET A 251 -3.20 2.66 -2.51
N GLU A 252 -1.97 2.69 -3.00
CA GLU A 252 -0.81 3.26 -2.30
C GLU A 252 -0.31 4.53 -3.03
N GLU A 253 -0.24 5.68 -2.34
CA GLU A 253 0.41 6.90 -2.86
C GLU A 253 1.62 7.27 -1.99
N THR A 254 2.84 7.09 -2.52
CA THR A 254 4.07 7.52 -1.85
C THR A 254 4.76 8.69 -2.54
N THR A 255 5.33 9.61 -1.74
CA THR A 255 6.03 10.78 -2.27
C THR A 255 7.56 10.71 -2.17
N GLN A 256 8.11 10.34 -1.01
CA GLN A 256 9.55 10.31 -0.76
C GLN A 256 9.87 9.22 0.28
N VAL A 257 10.07 7.99 -0.19
CA VAL A 257 10.36 6.82 0.64
C VAL A 257 11.76 6.28 0.31
N GLU A 258 12.40 5.49 1.19
CA GLU A 258 13.58 4.70 0.80
C GLU A 258 13.11 3.36 0.21
N ASP A 259 12.36 2.56 0.97
CA ASP A 259 11.84 1.25 0.52
C ASP A 259 10.30 1.22 0.54
N VAL A 260 9.67 0.85 -0.59
CA VAL A 260 8.23 0.62 -0.74
C VAL A 260 7.98 -0.86 -1.04
N MET A 261 6.97 -1.47 -0.40
CA MET A 261 6.59 -2.87 -0.61
C MET A 261 5.07 -3.06 -0.47
N GLU A 262 4.43 -3.50 -1.55
CA GLU A 262 3.01 -3.88 -1.56
C GLU A 262 2.88 -5.40 -1.79
N GLU A 263 2.18 -6.13 -0.91
CA GLU A 263 1.81 -7.54 -1.10
C GLU A 263 0.28 -7.70 -1.16
N THR A 264 -0.27 -7.87 -2.37
CA THR A 264 -1.70 -8.07 -2.59
C THR A 264 -2.03 -9.51 -3.01
N THR A 265 -2.76 -10.24 -2.16
CA THR A 265 -3.18 -11.62 -2.47
C THR A 265 -4.37 -11.69 -3.44
N GLN A 266 -5.39 -10.83 -3.26
CA GLN A 266 -6.63 -10.82 -4.05
C GLN A 266 -7.26 -9.41 -4.03
N ALA A 267 -7.33 -8.75 -5.19
CA ALA A 267 -8.05 -7.48 -5.37
C ALA A 267 -8.92 -7.48 -6.65
N GLU A 268 -9.84 -6.52 -6.84
CA GLU A 268 -10.31 -6.20 -8.19
C GLU A 268 -9.32 -5.20 -8.84
N VAL A 269 -8.85 -4.20 -8.09
CA VAL A 269 -7.92 -3.18 -8.57
C VAL A 269 -6.79 -2.97 -7.55
N VAL A 270 -5.56 -2.95 -8.04
CA VAL A 270 -4.35 -2.52 -7.34
C VAL A 270 -3.77 -1.29 -8.06
N MET A 271 -3.30 -0.32 -7.30
CA MET A 271 -2.74 0.93 -7.81
C MET A 271 -1.63 1.43 -6.89
N GLU A 272 -0.41 1.53 -7.40
CA GLU A 272 0.73 2.15 -6.72
C GLU A 272 1.14 3.44 -7.46
N GLU A 273 1.25 4.58 -6.75
CA GLU A 273 1.86 5.82 -7.27
C GLU A 273 3.08 6.21 -6.42
N THR A 274 4.28 5.92 -6.92
CA THR A 274 5.54 6.25 -6.25
C THR A 274 6.28 7.41 -6.94
N LYS A 275 6.33 8.58 -6.27
CA LYS A 275 7.03 9.75 -6.85
C LYS A 275 8.55 9.65 -6.71
N LYS A 276 9.05 9.07 -5.62
CA LYS A 276 10.49 8.94 -5.37
C LYS A 276 10.81 7.88 -4.30
N ALA A 277 11.50 6.81 -4.71
CA ALA A 277 12.02 5.73 -3.85
C ALA A 277 13.51 5.43 -4.09
N GLU A 278 14.13 4.59 -3.24
CA GLU A 278 15.32 3.78 -3.57
C GLU A 278 14.84 2.47 -4.19
N ASP A 279 14.02 1.70 -3.48
CA ASP A 279 13.47 0.42 -3.93
C ASP A 279 11.92 0.47 -3.94
N VAL A 280 11.31 -0.03 -5.02
CA VAL A 280 9.85 -0.26 -5.18
C VAL A 280 9.61 -1.74 -5.49
N MET A 281 8.69 -2.37 -4.77
CA MET A 281 8.35 -3.79 -4.94
C MET A 281 6.84 -4.01 -4.83
N GLU A 282 6.21 -4.51 -5.88
CA GLU A 282 4.81 -4.94 -5.88
C GLU A 282 4.70 -6.46 -6.09
N GLU A 283 3.99 -7.20 -5.22
CA GLU A 283 3.64 -8.61 -5.41
C GLU A 283 2.11 -8.80 -5.46
N THR A 284 1.56 -9.01 -6.65
CA THR A 284 0.12 -9.24 -6.86
C THR A 284 -0.20 -10.68 -7.30
N THR A 285 -0.89 -11.43 -6.44
CA THR A 285 -1.27 -12.83 -6.75
C THR A 285 -2.49 -12.93 -7.68
N GLN A 286 -3.54 -12.15 -7.46
CA GLN A 286 -4.81 -12.19 -8.22
C GLN A 286 -5.47 -10.80 -8.26
N ALA A 287 -5.61 -10.21 -9.44
CA ALA A 287 -6.33 -8.95 -9.64
C ALA A 287 -7.14 -8.92 -10.95
N GLU A 288 -8.09 -8.00 -11.12
CA GLU A 288 -8.56 -7.65 -12.47
C GLU A 288 -7.60 -6.64 -13.10
N VAL A 289 -7.14 -5.64 -12.34
CA VAL A 289 -6.23 -4.59 -12.83
C VAL A 289 -5.11 -4.34 -11.83
N VAL A 290 -3.88 -4.26 -12.32
CA VAL A 290 -2.69 -3.75 -11.62
C VAL A 290 -2.16 -2.54 -12.37
N MET A 291 -1.75 -1.51 -11.63
CA MET A 291 -1.20 -0.26 -12.18
C MET A 291 -0.09 0.26 -11.26
N GLU A 292 1.13 0.36 -11.78
CA GLU A 292 2.26 0.99 -11.09
C GLU A 292 2.68 2.29 -11.83
N GLU A 293 2.76 3.42 -11.14
CA GLU A 293 3.35 4.68 -11.67
C GLU A 293 4.57 5.09 -10.83
N THR A 294 5.77 4.80 -11.34
CA THR A 294 7.03 5.18 -10.69
C THR A 294 7.75 6.35 -11.39
N THR A 295 7.85 7.50 -10.71
CA THR A 295 8.53 8.68 -11.27
C THR A 295 10.06 8.61 -11.14
N GLN A 296 10.59 8.11 -10.02
CA GLN A 296 12.03 8.04 -9.75
C GLN A 296 12.36 6.96 -8.72
N ALA A 297 13.04 5.90 -9.12
CA ALA A 297 13.58 4.87 -8.21
C ALA A 297 15.06 4.55 -8.53
N GLU A 298 15.74 3.80 -7.67
CA GLU A 298 16.93 3.04 -8.05
C GLU A 298 16.47 1.69 -8.64
N ASP A 299 15.68 0.90 -7.91
CA ASP A 299 15.15 -0.39 -8.36
C ASP A 299 13.60 -0.38 -8.35
N VAL A 300 12.98 -0.91 -9.41
CA VAL A 300 11.53 -1.17 -9.54
C VAL A 300 11.32 -2.66 -9.83
N MET A 301 10.41 -3.30 -9.12
CA MET A 301 10.10 -4.73 -9.28
C MET A 301 8.60 -5.01 -9.13
N GLU A 302 7.97 -5.55 -10.17
CA GLU A 302 6.59 -6.01 -10.16
C GLU A 302 6.55 -7.54 -10.36
N GLU A 303 5.90 -8.30 -9.46
CA GLU A 303 5.63 -9.73 -9.62
C GLU A 303 4.11 -9.98 -9.65
N THR A 304 3.56 -10.36 -10.81
CA THR A 304 2.14 -10.69 -10.97
C THR A 304 1.90 -12.15 -11.32
N THR A 305 0.87 -12.77 -10.72
CA THR A 305 0.56 -14.20 -10.97
C THR A 305 -0.67 -14.44 -11.87
N GLN A 306 -1.82 -13.81 -11.59
CA GLN A 306 -3.09 -14.03 -12.31
C GLN A 306 -3.86 -12.71 -12.37
N VAL A 307 -3.58 -11.88 -13.37
CA VAL A 307 -4.16 -10.55 -13.53
C VAL A 307 -4.93 -10.49 -14.87
N GLU A 308 -5.93 -9.61 -15.06
CA GLU A 308 -6.48 -9.37 -16.40
C GLU A 308 -5.64 -8.31 -17.14
N ASP A 309 -5.45 -7.13 -16.55
CA ASP A 309 -4.63 -6.04 -17.11
C ASP A 309 -3.49 -5.64 -16.16
N VAL A 310 -2.24 -5.65 -16.64
CA VAL A 310 -1.02 -5.16 -15.96
C VAL A 310 -0.50 -3.91 -16.68
N MET A 311 -0.11 -2.88 -15.93
CA MET A 311 0.33 -1.60 -16.46
C MET A 311 1.43 -0.97 -15.58
N GLU A 312 2.65 -0.88 -16.09
CA GLU A 312 3.78 -0.20 -15.44
C GLU A 312 4.17 1.08 -16.21
N GLU A 313 4.27 2.23 -15.52
CA GLU A 313 4.83 3.47 -16.08
C GLU A 313 6.05 3.94 -15.25
N THR A 314 7.25 3.69 -15.76
CA THR A 314 8.51 4.09 -15.11
C THR A 314 9.20 5.27 -15.84
N THR A 315 9.25 6.43 -15.19
CA THR A 315 9.89 7.63 -15.76
C THR A 315 11.42 7.59 -15.65
N GLN A 316 11.96 7.13 -14.51
CA GLN A 316 13.40 7.08 -14.26
C GLN A 316 13.76 6.02 -13.20
N ALA A 317 14.48 4.97 -13.59
CA ALA A 317 15.06 3.97 -12.69
C ALA A 317 16.55 3.69 -13.00
N GLU A 318 17.26 2.96 -12.12
CA GLU A 318 18.47 2.22 -12.51
C GLU A 318 18.05 0.86 -13.09
N ASP A 319 17.31 0.05 -12.35
CA ASP A 319 16.80 -1.26 -12.77
C ASP A 319 15.25 -1.30 -12.72
N VAL A 320 14.63 -1.87 -13.77
CA VAL A 320 13.18 -2.17 -13.85
C VAL A 320 13.02 -3.67 -14.13
N MET A 321 12.13 -4.34 -13.40
CA MET A 321 11.87 -5.77 -13.50
C MET A 321 10.38 -6.09 -13.38
N GLU A 322 9.78 -6.66 -14.43
CA GLU A 322 8.43 -7.19 -14.41
C GLU A 322 8.45 -8.73 -14.56
N GLU A 323 7.78 -9.47 -13.66
CA GLU A 323 7.53 -10.92 -13.80
C GLU A 323 6.03 -11.20 -13.80
N THR A 324 5.47 -11.53 -14.98
CA THR A 324 4.04 -11.80 -15.17
C THR A 324 3.76 -13.26 -15.54
N THR A 325 3.02 -13.99 -14.70
CA THR A 325 2.72 -15.43 -14.95
C THR A 325 1.52 -15.68 -15.87
N GLU A 326 0.41 -14.97 -15.68
CA GLU A 326 -0.84 -15.11 -16.45
C GLU A 326 -1.60 -13.77 -16.46
N ALA A 327 -1.63 -13.13 -17.64
CA ALA A 327 -2.35 -11.88 -17.91
C ALA A 327 -3.26 -11.97 -19.15
N GLU A 328 -4.24 -11.08 -19.31
CA GLU A 328 -4.81 -10.80 -20.65
C GLU A 328 -3.94 -9.75 -21.35
N VAL A 329 -3.57 -8.66 -20.67
CA VAL A 329 -2.75 -7.56 -21.22
C VAL A 329 -1.61 -7.22 -20.28
N VAL A 330 -0.41 -7.05 -20.83
CA VAL A 330 0.78 -6.50 -20.16
C VAL A 330 1.23 -5.24 -20.92
N MET A 331 1.49 -4.15 -20.20
CA MET A 331 1.94 -2.87 -20.75
C MET A 331 3.02 -2.26 -19.87
N GLU A 332 4.23 -2.12 -20.39
CA GLU A 332 5.34 -1.41 -19.73
C GLU A 332 5.71 -0.14 -20.53
N GLU A 333 5.79 1.02 -19.87
CA GLU A 333 6.35 2.27 -20.44
C GLU A 333 7.56 2.74 -19.62
N THR A 334 8.77 2.50 -20.12
CA THR A 334 10.02 2.94 -19.49
C THR A 334 10.70 4.10 -20.24
N THR A 335 10.74 5.28 -19.61
CA THR A 335 11.36 6.47 -20.22
C THR A 335 12.89 6.46 -20.14
N GLN A 336 13.47 6.13 -18.98
CA GLN A 336 14.92 6.14 -18.72
C GLN A 336 15.31 5.09 -17.67
N ALA A 337 16.10 4.09 -18.05
CA ALA A 337 16.65 3.08 -17.14
C ALA A 337 18.10 2.71 -17.51
N GLU A 338 18.85 2.08 -16.60
CA GLU A 338 20.05 1.32 -16.99
C GLU A 338 19.62 -0.05 -17.52
N VAL A 339 18.75 -0.77 -16.81
CA VAL A 339 18.25 -2.10 -17.20
C VAL A 339 16.72 -2.15 -17.14
N VAL A 340 16.12 -2.77 -18.15
CA VAL A 340 14.71 -3.21 -18.18
C VAL A 340 14.68 -4.72 -18.42
N MET A 341 13.87 -5.43 -17.65
CA MET A 341 13.66 -6.87 -17.74
C MET A 341 12.17 -7.20 -17.62
N GLU A 342 11.59 -7.81 -18.65
CA GLU A 342 10.22 -8.32 -18.64
C GLU A 342 10.24 -9.86 -18.79
N GLU A 343 9.59 -10.61 -17.88
CA GLU A 343 9.37 -12.05 -18.01
C GLU A 343 7.85 -12.35 -18.03
N THR A 344 7.30 -12.61 -19.22
CA THR A 344 5.88 -12.92 -19.41
C THR A 344 5.66 -14.41 -19.76
N THR A 345 5.03 -15.17 -18.87
CA THR A 345 4.77 -16.60 -19.10
C THR A 345 3.57 -16.86 -20.03
N GLN A 346 2.46 -16.15 -19.83
CA GLN A 346 1.21 -16.27 -20.59
C GLN A 346 0.46 -14.93 -20.63
N ALA A 347 0.29 -14.35 -21.81
CA ALA A 347 -0.55 -13.16 -22.05
C ALA A 347 -1.43 -13.32 -23.30
N GLU A 348 -2.47 -12.47 -23.50
CA GLU A 348 -3.02 -12.25 -24.85
C GLU A 348 -2.16 -11.20 -25.57
N ASP A 349 -1.97 -10.03 -24.96
CA ASP A 349 -1.19 -8.93 -25.51
C ASP A 349 -0.02 -8.55 -24.57
N VAL A 350 1.18 -8.38 -25.11
CA VAL A 350 2.37 -7.82 -24.43
C VAL A 350 2.84 -6.58 -25.17
N MET A 351 3.12 -5.50 -24.45
CA MET A 351 3.52 -4.20 -25.00
C MET A 351 4.60 -3.55 -24.14
N GLU A 352 5.79 -3.35 -24.71
CA GLU A 352 6.90 -2.65 -24.08
C GLU A 352 7.23 -1.36 -24.89
N GLU A 353 7.22 -0.19 -24.25
CA GLU A 353 7.72 1.08 -24.83
C GLU A 353 8.92 1.60 -24.05
N THR A 354 10.12 1.53 -24.64
CA THR A 354 11.34 2.07 -24.03
C THR A 354 11.92 3.27 -24.79
N THR A 355 12.32 4.32 -24.07
CA THR A 355 12.85 5.54 -24.69
C THR A 355 14.38 5.69 -24.64
N GLN A 356 15.00 5.48 -23.49
CA GLN A 356 16.45 5.68 -23.25
C GLN A 356 16.93 4.69 -22.18
N VAL A 357 17.19 3.45 -22.59
CA VAL A 357 17.64 2.36 -21.71
C VAL A 357 19.09 1.97 -22.07
N GLU A 358 19.88 1.36 -21.17
CA GLU A 358 21.16 0.74 -21.58
C GLU A 358 20.91 -0.70 -22.08
N ASP A 359 20.30 -1.55 -21.26
CA ASP A 359 19.98 -2.94 -21.60
C ASP A 359 18.46 -3.21 -21.47
N VAL A 360 17.83 -3.73 -22.52
CA VAL A 360 16.43 -4.20 -22.56
C VAL A 360 16.42 -5.72 -22.73
N MET A 361 15.58 -6.42 -21.96
CA MET A 361 15.46 -7.88 -21.95
C MET A 361 14.00 -8.32 -21.81
N GLU A 362 13.45 -8.96 -22.84
CA GLU A 362 12.10 -9.53 -22.83
C GLU A 362 12.16 -11.06 -22.94
N GLU A 363 11.47 -11.80 -22.06
CA GLU A 363 11.23 -13.25 -22.17
C GLU A 363 9.72 -13.55 -22.18
N THR A 364 9.17 -13.84 -23.36
CA THR A 364 7.74 -14.16 -23.53
C THR A 364 7.52 -15.63 -23.92
N THR A 365 6.81 -16.41 -23.09
CA THR A 365 6.63 -17.87 -23.30
C THR A 365 5.39 -18.28 -24.08
N GLN A 366 4.31 -17.50 -24.06
CA GLN A 366 3.04 -17.72 -24.76
C GLN A 366 2.26 -16.39 -24.83
N ALA A 367 2.07 -15.84 -26.03
CA ALA A 367 1.26 -14.64 -26.25
C ALA A 367 0.42 -14.75 -27.55
N GLU A 368 -0.65 -13.97 -27.70
CA GLU A 368 -1.24 -13.72 -29.04
C GLU A 368 -0.37 -12.67 -29.75
N ASP A 369 -0.25 -11.47 -29.19
CA ASP A 369 0.51 -10.35 -29.75
C ASP A 369 1.64 -9.91 -28.80
N VAL A 370 2.84 -9.66 -29.33
CA VAL A 370 3.99 -9.02 -28.64
C VAL A 370 4.40 -7.77 -29.42
N MET A 371 4.56 -6.65 -28.74
CA MET A 371 4.94 -5.36 -29.34
C MET A 371 6.03 -4.66 -28.52
N GLU A 372 7.20 -4.44 -29.13
CA GLU A 372 8.30 -3.68 -28.52
C GLU A 372 8.55 -2.38 -29.32
N GLU A 373 8.58 -1.21 -28.67
CA GLU A 373 9.04 0.07 -29.24
C GLU A 373 10.25 0.60 -28.47
N THR A 374 11.45 0.42 -29.03
CA THR A 374 12.71 0.87 -28.41
C THR A 374 13.35 2.04 -29.18
N THR A 375 13.38 3.23 -28.55
CA THR A 375 13.92 4.44 -29.19
C THR A 375 15.46 4.50 -29.14
N GLN A 376 16.07 4.24 -27.99
CA GLN A 376 17.52 4.27 -27.76
C GLN A 376 17.92 3.23 -26.71
N ALA A 377 18.72 2.25 -27.11
CA ALA A 377 19.31 1.22 -26.23
C ALA A 377 20.79 0.95 -26.57
N GLU A 378 21.58 0.42 -25.65
CA GLU A 378 22.85 -0.26 -26.00
C GLU A 378 22.55 -1.69 -26.46
N VAL A 379 21.76 -2.45 -25.69
CA VAL A 379 21.40 -3.83 -25.99
C VAL A 379 19.89 -4.03 -25.90
N VAL A 380 19.33 -4.75 -26.86
CA VAL A 380 17.97 -5.31 -26.82
C VAL A 380 18.08 -6.82 -26.95
N MET A 381 17.42 -7.56 -26.06
CA MET A 381 17.33 -9.02 -26.08
C MET A 381 15.88 -9.47 -25.96
N GLU A 382 15.40 -10.23 -26.94
CA GLU A 382 14.05 -10.79 -26.94
C GLU A 382 14.13 -12.33 -27.03
N GLU A 383 13.47 -13.05 -26.13
CA GLU A 383 13.25 -14.50 -26.20
C GLU A 383 11.74 -14.79 -26.25
N THR A 384 11.20 -15.07 -27.44
CA THR A 384 9.80 -15.47 -27.60
C THR A 384 9.63 -16.97 -27.87
N THR A 385 8.63 -17.56 -27.22
CA THR A 385 8.16 -18.92 -27.49
C THR A 385 6.65 -18.90 -27.71
N GLN A 386 6.15 -19.60 -28.73
CA GLN A 386 4.70 -19.80 -28.96
C GLN A 386 3.86 -18.50 -28.99
N VAL A 387 4.24 -17.54 -29.82
CA VAL A 387 3.52 -16.27 -30.05
C VAL A 387 2.74 -16.32 -31.37
N GLU A 388 1.62 -15.60 -31.54
CA GLU A 388 0.98 -15.45 -32.87
C GLU A 388 1.71 -14.35 -33.67
N ASP A 389 1.68 -13.10 -33.22
CA ASP A 389 2.31 -11.96 -33.89
C ASP A 389 3.38 -11.28 -32.99
N VAL A 390 4.57 -11.01 -33.54
CA VAL A 390 5.64 -10.22 -32.91
C VAL A 390 5.88 -8.95 -33.74
N MET A 391 5.95 -7.78 -33.09
CA MET A 391 6.26 -6.50 -33.71
C MET A 391 7.34 -5.74 -32.94
N GLU A 392 8.47 -5.45 -33.58
CA GLU A 392 9.58 -4.71 -33.00
C GLU A 392 9.82 -3.40 -33.79
N GLU A 393 9.83 -2.24 -33.13
CA GLU A 393 10.26 -0.96 -33.70
C GLU A 393 11.49 -0.42 -32.95
N THR A 394 12.68 -0.52 -33.57
CA THR A 394 13.91 0.03 -33.00
C THR A 394 14.48 1.22 -33.77
N THR A 395 14.83 2.30 -33.06
CA THR A 395 15.33 3.52 -33.70
C THR A 395 16.86 3.67 -33.67
N GLN A 396 17.51 3.49 -32.51
CA GLN A 396 18.95 3.71 -32.30
C GLN A 396 19.50 2.73 -31.24
N VAL A 397 19.88 1.53 -31.67
CA VAL A 397 20.39 0.46 -30.79
C VAL A 397 21.84 0.12 -31.14
N GLU A 398 22.68 -0.38 -30.22
CA GLU A 398 23.99 -0.96 -30.58
C GLU A 398 23.82 -2.43 -31.00
N ASP A 399 23.32 -3.29 -30.11
CA ASP A 399 23.14 -4.72 -30.33
C ASP A 399 21.66 -5.14 -30.18
N VAL A 400 21.11 -5.87 -31.14
CA VAL A 400 19.79 -6.53 -31.06
C VAL A 400 19.99 -8.05 -31.13
N MET A 401 19.39 -8.80 -30.20
CA MET A 401 19.42 -10.27 -30.15
C MET A 401 18.02 -10.84 -29.96
N GLU A 402 17.55 -11.62 -30.91
CA GLU A 402 16.20 -12.21 -30.91
C GLU A 402 16.29 -13.75 -30.99
N GLU A 403 15.62 -14.46 -30.07
CA GLU A 403 15.44 -15.93 -30.12
C GLU A 403 13.93 -16.25 -30.17
N THR A 404 13.45 -16.71 -31.33
CA THR A 404 12.02 -17.05 -31.50
C THR A 404 11.75 -18.52 -31.78
N THR A 405 10.79 -19.07 -31.04
CA THR A 405 10.37 -20.47 -31.13
C THR A 405 8.86 -20.61 -31.32
N GLN A 406 8.43 -20.83 -32.57
CA GLN A 406 7.03 -21.04 -32.97
C GLN A 406 6.22 -19.74 -32.95
N VAL A 407 6.42 -18.88 -33.95
CA VAL A 407 5.68 -17.64 -34.18
C VAL A 407 4.84 -17.76 -35.46
N GLU A 408 3.69 -17.08 -35.59
CA GLU A 408 3.00 -16.97 -36.90
C GLU A 408 3.61 -15.83 -37.73
N VAL A 409 3.69 -14.61 -37.20
CA VAL A 409 4.21 -13.43 -37.90
C VAL A 409 5.28 -12.72 -37.08
N VAL A 410 6.39 -12.33 -37.71
CA VAL A 410 7.39 -11.41 -37.16
C VAL A 410 7.46 -10.15 -38.04
N MET A 411 7.40 -8.97 -37.42
CA MET A 411 7.51 -7.67 -38.08
C MET A 411 8.53 -6.78 -37.37
N GLU A 412 9.61 -6.43 -38.05
CA GLU A 412 10.68 -5.61 -37.49
C GLU A 412 10.88 -4.32 -38.32
N GLU A 413 10.90 -3.16 -37.66
CA GLU A 413 11.32 -1.88 -38.24
C GLU A 413 12.53 -1.34 -37.49
N THR A 414 13.72 -1.44 -38.10
CA THR A 414 14.97 -0.97 -37.49
C THR A 414 15.57 0.23 -38.26
N THR A 415 15.85 1.33 -37.57
CA THR A 415 16.38 2.56 -38.21
C THR A 415 17.91 2.63 -38.22
N GLN A 416 18.55 2.43 -37.07
CA GLN A 416 20.01 2.48 -36.88
C GLN A 416 20.42 1.48 -35.80
N VAL A 417 21.12 0.43 -36.22
CA VAL A 417 21.66 -0.63 -35.35
C VAL A 417 23.13 -0.93 -35.70
N GLU A 418 23.98 -1.35 -34.76
CA GLU A 418 25.33 -1.85 -35.08
C GLU A 418 25.24 -3.33 -35.47
N ASP A 419 24.88 -4.21 -34.53
CA ASP A 419 24.80 -5.66 -34.75
C ASP A 419 23.36 -6.18 -34.51
N VAL A 420 22.87 -7.04 -35.40
CA VAL A 420 21.59 -7.78 -35.27
C VAL A 420 21.89 -9.28 -35.29
N MET A 421 21.31 -10.04 -34.35
CA MET A 421 21.39 -11.49 -34.28
C MET A 421 20.01 -12.12 -34.05
N GLU A 422 19.53 -12.89 -35.01
CA GLU A 422 18.24 -13.57 -34.95
C GLU A 422 18.41 -15.10 -35.00
N GLU A 423 17.78 -15.83 -34.08
CA GLU A 423 17.61 -17.28 -34.13
C GLU A 423 16.12 -17.64 -34.18
N THR A 424 15.62 -18.06 -35.35
CA THR A 424 14.20 -18.42 -35.52
C THR A 424 14.01 -19.90 -35.85
N THR A 425 13.18 -20.60 -35.08
CA THR A 425 12.97 -22.05 -35.25
C THR A 425 11.84 -22.41 -36.20
N GLN A 426 10.67 -21.79 -36.03
CA GLN A 426 9.43 -22.05 -36.77
C GLN A 426 8.64 -20.75 -36.85
N VAL A 427 8.50 -20.19 -38.05
CA VAL A 427 7.73 -18.95 -38.32
C VAL A 427 6.90 -19.12 -39.60
N GLU A 428 5.71 -18.51 -39.72
CA GLU A 428 4.99 -18.47 -41.00
C GLU A 428 5.52 -17.32 -41.86
N ASP A 429 5.36 -16.07 -41.41
CA ASP A 429 5.71 -14.85 -42.15
C ASP A 429 6.76 -14.02 -41.39
N VAL A 430 7.81 -13.55 -42.08
CA VAL A 430 8.80 -12.59 -41.54
C VAL A 430 8.85 -11.35 -42.43
N MET A 431 8.75 -10.16 -41.83
CA MET A 431 8.83 -8.86 -42.50
C MET A 431 9.80 -7.92 -41.79
N GLU A 432 10.93 -7.63 -42.43
CA GLU A 432 12.00 -6.78 -41.86
C GLU A 432 12.22 -5.53 -42.72
N GLU A 433 12.19 -4.35 -42.10
CA GLU A 433 12.58 -3.07 -42.72
C GLU A 433 13.77 -2.47 -41.95
N THR A 434 14.99 -2.58 -42.53
CA THR A 434 16.20 -2.06 -41.90
C THR A 434 16.82 -0.89 -42.68
N THR A 435 17.03 0.25 -42.03
CA THR A 435 17.57 1.46 -42.69
C THR A 435 19.12 1.49 -42.70
N GLN A 436 19.76 1.23 -41.56
CA GLN A 436 21.22 1.25 -41.38
C GLN A 436 21.65 0.21 -40.34
N VAL A 437 22.45 -0.77 -40.76
CA VAL A 437 23.02 -1.83 -39.90
C VAL A 437 24.51 -2.10 -40.24
N GLU A 438 25.37 -2.43 -39.27
CA GLU A 438 26.75 -2.88 -39.54
C GLU A 438 26.77 -4.38 -39.86
N VAL A 439 26.24 -5.20 -38.95
CA VAL A 439 26.23 -6.67 -39.06
C VAL A 439 24.83 -7.23 -38.87
N VAL A 440 24.44 -8.15 -39.74
CA VAL A 440 23.23 -8.98 -39.57
C VAL A 440 23.63 -10.46 -39.56
N ILE A 441 23.16 -11.21 -38.56
CA ILE A 441 23.34 -12.65 -38.41
C ILE A 441 21.99 -13.31 -38.19
N GLU A 442 21.57 -14.18 -39.10
CA GLU A 442 20.27 -14.85 -39.02
C GLU A 442 20.42 -16.38 -39.11
N GLU A 443 19.79 -17.11 -38.20
CA GLU A 443 19.65 -18.55 -38.23
C GLU A 443 18.17 -18.97 -38.27
N LYS A 444 17.62 -19.17 -39.47
CA LYS A 444 16.19 -19.53 -39.69
C LYS A 444 16.03 -21.02 -40.02
N THR A 445 15.27 -21.78 -39.21
CA THR A 445 15.12 -23.24 -39.40
C THR A 445 13.95 -23.63 -40.32
N GLN A 446 12.77 -23.07 -40.10
CA GLN A 446 11.55 -23.32 -40.88
C GLN A 446 10.74 -22.03 -40.99
N VAL A 447 10.63 -21.48 -42.20
CA VAL A 447 9.84 -20.28 -42.51
C VAL A 447 8.97 -20.51 -43.76
N GLU A 448 7.76 -19.93 -43.86
CA GLU A 448 6.95 -19.95 -45.10
C GLU A 448 7.39 -18.79 -46.00
N ASP A 449 7.14 -17.55 -45.61
CA ASP A 449 7.43 -16.34 -46.38
C ASP A 449 8.42 -15.41 -45.64
N VAL A 450 9.43 -14.90 -46.36
CA VAL A 450 10.38 -13.89 -45.85
C VAL A 450 10.37 -12.65 -46.77
N MET A 451 10.24 -11.47 -46.18
CA MET A 451 10.35 -10.17 -46.86
C MET A 451 11.32 -9.24 -46.12
N GLU A 452 12.44 -8.93 -46.75
CA GLU A 452 13.48 -8.06 -46.19
C GLU A 452 13.70 -6.83 -47.07
N GLU A 453 13.61 -5.63 -46.50
CA GLU A 453 14.01 -4.37 -47.13
C GLU A 453 15.17 -3.73 -46.35
N THR A 454 16.40 -3.85 -46.88
CA THR A 454 17.59 -3.27 -46.26
C THR A 454 18.19 -2.12 -47.09
N THR A 455 18.34 -0.94 -46.48
CA THR A 455 18.85 0.25 -47.18
C THR A 455 20.38 0.31 -47.18
N GLN A 456 21.03 0.08 -46.05
CA GLN A 456 22.49 0.11 -45.86
C GLN A 456 22.93 -0.95 -44.85
N VAL A 457 23.75 -1.91 -45.31
CA VAL A 457 24.35 -2.96 -44.46
C VAL A 457 25.84 -3.16 -44.80
N GLU A 458 26.73 -3.42 -43.82
CA GLU A 458 28.12 -3.79 -44.11
C GLU A 458 28.25 -5.29 -44.37
N ASP A 459 27.95 -6.13 -43.37
CA ASP A 459 28.11 -7.58 -43.40
C ASP A 459 26.77 -8.30 -43.12
N VAL A 460 26.40 -9.27 -43.95
CA VAL A 460 25.22 -10.13 -43.76
C VAL A 460 25.63 -11.61 -43.73
N MET A 461 25.12 -12.38 -42.75
CA MET A 461 25.27 -13.83 -42.65
C MET A 461 23.93 -14.51 -42.35
N GLU A 462 23.43 -15.29 -43.30
CA GLU A 462 22.14 -15.98 -43.19
C GLU A 462 22.32 -17.49 -43.34
N GLU A 463 21.79 -18.27 -42.39
CA GLU A 463 21.64 -19.72 -42.50
C GLU A 463 20.14 -20.10 -42.50
N THR A 464 19.63 -20.53 -43.65
CA THR A 464 18.22 -20.91 -43.83
C THR A 464 18.06 -22.40 -44.14
N THR A 465 17.36 -23.15 -43.29
CA THR A 465 17.20 -24.61 -43.48
C THR A 465 16.04 -24.99 -44.40
N GLN A 466 14.85 -24.41 -44.21
CA GLN A 466 13.64 -24.64 -45.01
C GLN A 466 12.86 -23.33 -45.17
N VAL A 467 12.64 -22.90 -46.41
CA VAL A 467 11.82 -21.72 -46.76
C VAL A 467 10.91 -21.97 -47.97
N GLU A 468 9.70 -21.43 -48.04
CA GLU A 468 8.84 -21.48 -49.24
C GLU A 468 9.19 -20.33 -50.19
N ASP A 469 8.91 -19.09 -49.80
CA ASP A 469 9.15 -17.87 -50.59
C ASP A 469 10.10 -16.89 -49.87
N VAL A 470 11.07 -16.32 -50.61
CA VAL A 470 11.98 -15.26 -50.12
C VAL A 470 11.98 -14.06 -51.06
N MET A 471 11.81 -12.85 -50.50
CA MET A 471 11.93 -11.57 -51.19
C MET A 471 12.87 -10.61 -50.45
N GLU A 472 14.03 -10.36 -51.05
CA GLU A 472 15.04 -9.45 -50.50
C GLU A 472 15.24 -8.22 -51.41
N GLU A 473 15.11 -7.02 -50.86
CA GLU A 473 15.52 -5.75 -51.47
C GLU A 473 16.67 -5.11 -50.69
N THR A 474 17.91 -5.25 -51.20
CA THR A 474 19.08 -4.61 -50.62
C THR A 474 19.61 -3.47 -51.50
N THR A 475 19.71 -2.26 -50.93
CA THR A 475 20.18 -1.07 -51.67
C THR A 475 21.71 -0.91 -51.61
N GLN A 476 22.34 -1.04 -50.44
CA GLN A 476 23.80 -0.92 -50.28
C GLN A 476 24.33 -2.01 -49.34
N VAL A 477 25.19 -2.90 -49.86
CA VAL A 477 25.81 -4.00 -49.09
C VAL A 477 27.31 -4.19 -49.44
N GLU A 478 28.17 -4.45 -48.45
CA GLU A 478 29.59 -4.77 -48.67
C GLU A 478 29.86 -6.28 -48.81
N VAL A 479 29.39 -7.10 -47.85
CA VAL A 479 29.59 -8.56 -47.80
C VAL A 479 28.29 -9.28 -47.51
N VAL A 480 28.07 -10.41 -48.19
CA VAL A 480 26.92 -11.29 -47.95
C VAL A 480 27.38 -12.75 -47.95
N MET A 481 26.90 -13.53 -46.98
CA MET A 481 27.11 -14.97 -46.83
C MET A 481 25.80 -15.69 -46.54
N GLU A 482 25.15 -16.20 -47.60
CA GLU A 482 23.90 -16.96 -47.51
C GLU A 482 24.15 -18.49 -47.61
N GLU A 483 23.55 -19.28 -46.72
CA GLU A 483 23.45 -20.75 -46.83
C GLU A 483 21.99 -21.23 -46.73
N THR A 484 21.35 -21.43 -47.89
CA THR A 484 20.00 -22.05 -47.96
C THR A 484 20.05 -23.54 -48.28
N THR A 485 19.45 -24.37 -47.43
CA THR A 485 19.41 -25.84 -47.62
C THR A 485 18.24 -26.30 -48.50
N GLN A 486 17.04 -25.74 -48.34
CA GLN A 486 15.82 -26.06 -49.12
C GLN A 486 14.95 -24.80 -49.34
N ALA A 487 14.67 -24.43 -50.59
CA ALA A 487 13.79 -23.32 -50.99
C ALA A 487 12.90 -23.66 -52.20
N GLU A 488 11.66 -23.15 -52.26
CA GLU A 488 10.76 -23.30 -53.42
C GLU A 488 10.93 -22.16 -54.45
N ASP A 489 10.81 -20.88 -54.06
CA ASP A 489 10.98 -19.70 -54.92
C ASP A 489 11.78 -18.57 -54.20
N VAL A 490 12.83 -18.05 -54.85
CA VAL A 490 13.73 -17.01 -54.29
C VAL A 490 13.85 -15.83 -55.26
N MET A 491 13.62 -14.60 -54.79
CA MET A 491 13.77 -13.35 -55.55
C MET A 491 14.61 -12.30 -54.82
N GLU A 492 15.82 -12.08 -55.32
CA GLU A 492 16.80 -11.14 -54.77
C GLU A 492 16.99 -9.93 -55.73
N GLU A 493 16.79 -8.69 -55.27
CA GLU A 493 17.02 -7.45 -56.05
C GLU A 493 18.10 -6.52 -55.44
N LYS A 494 19.39 -6.79 -55.73
CA LYS A 494 20.50 -5.91 -55.34
C LYS A 494 20.60 -4.64 -56.23
N LYS A 495 20.45 -3.43 -55.66
CA LYS A 495 20.50 -2.14 -56.39
C LYS A 495 21.82 -1.35 -56.20
N SER A 496 22.88 -1.70 -56.94
CA SER A 496 24.20 -0.99 -56.93
C SER A 496 24.25 0.47 -57.41
#